data_AF-A0A5B1B1R5-F1
#
_entry.id   AF-A0A5B1B1R5-F1
#
_cell.length_a   1.000
_cell.length_b   1.000
_cell.length_c   1.000
_cell.angle_alpha   90.00
_cell.angle_beta   90.00
_cell.angle_gamma   90.00
#
_symmetry.space_group_name_H-M   'P 1'
#
loop_
_entity.id
_entity.type
_entity.pdbx_description
1 polymer ?
#
loop_
_entity_poly.entity_id
_entity_poly.type
_entity_poly.pdbx_seq_one_letter_code
_entity_poly.pdbx_strand_id
1 'polypeptide(L)'
;RRGAVLVDIRPQAQRAHEGEVLAALVIERNVLEWRCDPTSAARLPQAVGDDVEWVILCSEGYTSSLAAAALLDLGLYRATDVVGGYHALAGAGVLAELNREVSTVIR
;
A
#
# COMPACT_ATOMS: atom_id res chain seq x y z
N ARG A 1 12.14 10.84 2.50
CA ARG A 1 10.78 10.26 2.38
C ARG A 1 9.79 11.16 3.12
N ARG A 2 8.56 11.35 2.63
CA ARG A 2 7.53 12.19 3.29
C ARG A 2 6.72 11.47 4.39
N GLY A 3 7.07 10.23 4.73
CA GLY A 3 6.34 9.42 5.73
C GLY A 3 5.15 8.63 5.18
N ALA A 4 5.04 8.48 3.85
CA ALA A 4 3.98 7.68 3.23
C ALA A 4 4.07 6.19 3.57
N VAL A 5 2.92 5.53 3.63
CA VAL A 5 2.78 4.10 3.89
C VAL A 5 2.37 3.41 2.60
N LEU A 6 3.30 2.62 2.02
CA LEU A 6 3.00 1.77 0.87
C LEU A 6 2.19 0.56 1.33
N VAL A 7 1.07 0.29 0.66
CA VAL A 7 0.16 -0.81 0.99
C VAL A 7 -0.04 -1.70 -0.23
N ASP A 8 0.30 -2.98 -0.12
CA ASP A 8 0.04 -3.98 -1.16
C ASP A 8 -1.29 -4.68 -0.87
N ILE A 9 -2.25 -4.47 -1.77
CA ILE A 9 -3.61 -5.02 -1.67
C ILE A 9 -3.82 -6.29 -2.51
N ARG A 10 -2.78 -6.77 -3.20
CA ARG A 10 -2.86 -8.00 -3.99
C ARG A 10 -3.09 -9.19 -3.09
N PRO A 11 -3.90 -10.20 -3.50
CA PRO A 11 -4.03 -11.45 -2.77
C PRO A 11 -2.70 -12.18 -2.63
N GLN A 12 -2.52 -12.96 -1.56
CA GLN A 12 -1.29 -13.73 -1.33
C GLN A 12 -0.87 -14.58 -2.55
N ALA A 13 -1.81 -15.26 -3.20
CA ALA A 13 -1.52 -16.08 -4.37
C ALA A 13 -0.92 -15.27 -5.54
N GLN A 14 -1.36 -14.02 -5.71
CA GLN A 14 -0.84 -13.15 -6.75
C GLN A 14 0.57 -12.66 -6.43
N ARG A 15 0.84 -12.27 -5.17
CA ARG A 15 2.18 -11.88 -4.74
C ARG A 15 3.18 -13.04 -4.80
N ALA A 16 2.73 -14.26 -4.51
CA ALA A 16 3.55 -15.46 -4.66
C ALA A 16 3.99 -15.72 -6.12
N HIS A 17 3.14 -15.35 -7.09
CA HIS A 17 3.44 -15.50 -8.52
C HIS A 17 4.24 -14.32 -9.09
N GLU A 18 3.85 -13.09 -8.77
CA GLU A 18 4.45 -11.88 -9.34
C GLU A 18 5.71 -11.42 -8.61
N GLY A 19 5.74 -11.60 -7.29
CA GLY A 19 6.79 -11.14 -6.39
C GLY A 19 6.27 -10.20 -5.29
N GLU A 20 6.94 -10.23 -4.14
CA GLU A 20 6.63 -9.43 -2.96
C GLU A 20 7.30 -8.04 -3.00
N VAL A 21 6.68 -7.06 -2.36
CA VAL A 21 7.26 -5.73 -2.10
C VAL A 21 7.51 -5.60 -0.60
N LEU A 22 8.74 -5.89 -0.16
CA LEU A 22 9.08 -6.01 1.27
C LEU A 22 8.85 -4.72 2.07
N ALA A 23 8.93 -3.56 1.40
CA ALA A 23 8.66 -2.27 2.02
C ALA A 23 7.18 -1.94 2.18
N ALA A 24 6.27 -2.73 1.60
CA ALA A 24 4.83 -2.50 1.68
C ALA A 24 4.21 -3.24 2.87
N LEU A 25 3.22 -2.60 3.51
CA LEU A 25 2.30 -3.32 4.39
C LEU A 25 1.34 -4.13 3.53
N VAL A 26 1.22 -5.42 3.82
CA VAL A 26 0.25 -6.27 3.14
C VAL A 26 -1.10 -6.14 3.81
N ILE A 27 -2.09 -5.60 3.09
CA ILE A 27 -3.47 -5.47 3.53
C ILE A 27 -4.35 -5.86 2.35
N GLU A 28 -4.91 -7.07 2.32
CA GLU A 28 -5.75 -7.46 1.17
C GLU A 28 -6.96 -6.54 1.02
N ARG A 29 -7.40 -6.33 -0.23
CA ARG A 29 -8.41 -5.31 -0.58
C ARG A 29 -9.67 -5.39 0.28
N ASN A 30 -10.10 -6.60 0.63
CA ASN A 30 -11.36 -6.82 1.36
C ASN A 30 -11.40 -6.19 2.75
N VAL A 31 -10.26 -5.88 3.37
CA VAL A 31 -10.18 -5.33 4.72
C VAL A 31 -9.62 -3.91 4.81
N LEU A 32 -9.33 -3.30 3.66
CA LEU A 32 -8.52 -2.08 3.59
C LEU A 32 -9.11 -0.92 4.39
N GLU A 33 -10.39 -0.62 4.19
CA GLU A 33 -11.08 0.56 4.72
C GLU A 33 -10.94 0.65 6.24
N TRP A 34 -11.36 -0.40 6.95
CA TRP A 34 -11.34 -0.39 8.41
C TRP A 34 -9.95 -0.62 9.02
N ARG A 35 -8.97 -1.04 8.21
CA ARG A 35 -7.56 -1.10 8.63
C ARG A 35 -6.88 0.26 8.54
N CYS A 36 -7.30 1.10 7.58
CA CYS A 36 -6.76 2.44 7.36
C CYS A 36 -7.50 3.55 8.12
N ASP A 37 -8.76 3.35 8.49
CA ASP A 37 -9.56 4.32 9.25
C ASP A 37 -9.06 4.49 10.70
N PRO A 38 -8.61 5.69 11.12
CA PRO A 38 -8.11 5.94 12.49
C PRO A 38 -9.19 5.81 13.57
N THR A 39 -10.47 5.87 13.21
CA THR A 39 -11.60 5.73 14.13
C THR A 39 -12.03 4.27 14.32
N SER A 40 -11.61 3.38 13.41
CA SER A 40 -11.92 1.95 13.47
C SER A 40 -11.27 1.28 14.68
N ALA A 41 -12.02 0.39 15.33
CA ALA A 41 -11.51 -0.47 16.41
C ALA A 41 -10.51 -1.52 15.89
N ALA A 42 -10.55 -1.85 14.60
CA ALA A 42 -9.69 -2.84 13.96
C ALA A 42 -8.52 -2.20 13.18
N ARG A 43 -8.31 -0.90 13.34
CA ARG A 43 -7.28 -0.14 12.63
C ARG A 43 -5.87 -0.69 12.85
N LEU A 44 -5.00 -0.42 11.90
CA LEU A 44 -3.57 -0.67 12.08
C LEU A 44 -2.92 0.43 12.94
N PRO A 45 -1.78 0.15 13.59
CA PRO A 45 -1.03 1.16 14.35
C PRO A 45 -0.63 2.39 13.53
N GLN A 46 -0.48 2.24 12.22
CA GLN A 46 -0.13 3.32 11.28
C GLN A 46 -1.30 4.26 11.00
N ALA A 47 -2.55 3.85 11.25
CA ALA A 47 -3.74 4.68 11.10
C ALA A 47 -3.89 5.63 12.31
N VAL A 48 -2.96 6.58 12.42
CA VAL A 48 -2.89 7.54 13.53
C VAL A 48 -3.73 8.80 13.32
N GLY A 49 -4.16 9.05 12.08
CA GLY A 49 -4.92 10.23 11.67
C GLY A 49 -5.42 10.10 10.24
N ASP A 50 -6.20 11.09 9.81
CA ASP A 50 -6.69 11.25 8.44
C ASP A 50 -5.60 11.75 7.46
N ASP A 51 -4.50 12.27 8.00
CA ASP A 51 -3.34 12.83 7.29
C ASP A 51 -2.26 11.79 6.94
N VAL A 52 -2.53 10.51 7.13
CA VAL A 52 -1.64 9.43 6.70
C VAL A 52 -1.69 9.29 5.18
N GLU A 53 -0.52 9.38 4.52
CA GLU A 53 -0.39 9.19 3.07
C GLU A 53 -0.35 7.69 2.75
N TRP A 54 -1.54 7.10 2.56
CA TRP A 54 -1.70 5.72 2.11
C TRP A 54 -1.48 5.62 0.60
N VAL A 55 -0.42 4.93 0.18
CA VAL A 55 -0.11 4.69 -1.24
C VAL A 55 -0.46 3.24 -1.57
N ILE A 56 -1.54 3.05 -2.32
CA ILE A 56 -2.12 1.73 -2.57
C ILE A 56 -1.53 1.11 -3.83
N LEU A 57 -1.12 -0.16 -3.72
CA LEU A 57 -0.51 -0.94 -4.77
C LEU A 57 -1.38 -2.15 -5.07
N CYS A 58 -1.83 -2.29 -6.32
CA CYS A 58 -2.29 -3.56 -6.87
C CYS A 58 -1.35 -4.01 -8.00
N SER A 59 -1.75 -5.01 -8.79
CA SER A 59 -0.91 -5.53 -9.88
C SER A 59 -0.70 -4.54 -11.02
N GLU A 60 -1.78 -3.93 -11.54
CA GLU A 60 -1.75 -3.09 -12.75
C GLU A 60 -2.27 -1.64 -12.53
N GLY A 61 -2.65 -1.27 -11.30
CA GLY A 61 -3.19 0.06 -10.98
C GLY A 61 -4.73 0.18 -10.99
N TYR A 62 -5.44 -0.77 -11.60
CA TYR A 62 -6.92 -0.68 -11.71
C TYR A 62 -7.61 -0.75 -10.34
N THR A 63 -7.38 -1.83 -9.58
CA THR A 63 -8.01 -2.02 -8.27
C THR A 63 -7.52 -1.00 -7.24
N SER A 64 -6.25 -0.60 -7.30
CA SER A 64 -5.68 0.35 -6.33
C SER A 64 -6.27 1.75 -6.48
N SER A 65 -6.56 2.21 -7.70
CA SER A 65 -7.23 3.50 -7.90
C SER A 65 -8.63 3.55 -7.28
N LEU A 66 -9.42 2.48 -7.43
CA LEU A 66 -10.73 2.33 -6.78
C LEU A 66 -10.62 2.24 -5.25
N ALA A 67 -9.56 1.58 -4.77
CA ALA A 67 -9.28 1.48 -3.35
C ALA A 67 -8.89 2.85 -2.75
N ALA A 68 -8.04 3.62 -3.43
CA ALA A 68 -7.69 4.97 -3.03
C ALA A 68 -8.92 5.88 -3.00
N ALA A 69 -9.79 5.81 -4.02
CA ALA A 69 -11.07 6.54 -4.02
C ALA A 69 -11.95 6.20 -2.82
N ALA A 70 -12.08 4.91 -2.47
CA ALA A 70 -12.85 4.49 -1.29
C ALA A 70 -12.25 5.04 0.04
N LEU A 71 -10.92 5.13 0.14
CA LEU A 71 -10.28 5.75 1.31
C LEU A 71 -10.48 7.27 1.35
N LEU A 72 -10.47 7.94 0.19
CA LEU A 72 -10.81 9.36 0.08
C LEU A 72 -12.25 9.63 0.51
N ASP A 73 -13.20 8.76 0.14
CA ASP A 73 -14.62 8.86 0.55
C ASP A 73 -14.79 8.74 2.07
N LEU A 74 -13.88 8.04 2.76
CA LEU A 74 -13.81 7.96 4.23
C LEU A 74 -13.11 9.17 4.88
N GLY A 75 -12.65 10.13 4.09
CA GLY A 75 -11.95 11.32 4.57
C GLY A 75 -10.44 11.14 4.75
N LEU A 76 -9.85 10.01 4.35
CA LEU A 76 -8.40 9.80 4.35
C LEU A 76 -7.76 10.52 3.16
N TYR A 77 -7.71 11.85 3.25
CA TYR A 77 -7.54 12.78 2.14
C TYR A 77 -6.19 12.71 1.40
N ARG A 78 -5.22 11.97 1.93
CA ARG A 78 -3.90 11.74 1.30
C ARG A 78 -3.77 10.36 0.65
N ALA A 79 -4.85 9.58 0.58
CA ALA A 79 -4.84 8.31 -0.12
C ALA A 79 -4.60 8.51 -1.63
N THR A 80 -3.73 7.69 -2.19
CA THR A 80 -3.38 7.67 -3.62
C THR A 80 -2.96 6.26 -4.02
N ASP A 81 -2.67 6.04 -5.30
CA ASP A 81 -2.24 4.76 -5.82
C ASP A 81 -0.99 4.83 -6.71
N VAL A 82 -0.41 3.66 -6.98
CA VAL A 82 0.70 3.51 -7.91
C VAL A 82 0.17 3.29 -9.32
N VAL A 83 0.37 4.26 -10.19
CA VAL A 83 0.04 4.16 -11.63
C VAL A 83 0.76 2.95 -12.25
N GLY A 84 -0.02 2.05 -12.87
CA GLY A 84 0.50 0.83 -13.48
C GLY A 84 0.89 -0.28 -12.47
N GLY A 85 0.64 -0.05 -11.18
CA GLY A 85 0.77 -1.05 -10.12
C GLY A 85 2.17 -1.67 -9.98
N TYR A 86 2.19 -2.91 -9.48
CA TYR A 86 3.41 -3.70 -9.31
C TYR A 86 4.19 -3.86 -10.61
N HIS A 87 3.50 -4.07 -11.75
CA HIS A 87 4.16 -4.25 -13.04
C HIS A 87 4.96 -3.01 -13.46
N ALA A 88 4.45 -1.80 -13.20
CA ALA A 88 5.19 -0.57 -13.47
C ALA A 88 6.43 -0.44 -12.58
N LEU A 89 6.33 -0.76 -11.29
CA LEU A 89 7.49 -0.74 -10.38
C LEU A 89 8.55 -1.78 -10.78
N ALA A 90 8.11 -2.98 -11.15
CA ALA A 90 8.98 -4.05 -11.62
C ALA A 90 9.68 -3.66 -12.93
N GLY A 91 8.92 -3.16 -13.91
CA GLY A 91 9.43 -2.71 -15.21
C GLY A 91 10.40 -1.53 -15.10
N ALA A 92 10.21 -0.65 -14.11
CA ALA A 92 11.13 0.45 -13.82
C ALA A 92 12.36 0.02 -13.01
N GLY A 93 12.43 -1.21 -12.51
CA GLY A 93 13.56 -1.72 -11.72
C GLY A 93 13.67 -1.15 -10.30
N VAL A 94 12.64 -0.47 -9.80
CA VAL A 94 12.70 0.26 -8.50
C VAL A 94 12.40 -0.62 -7.28
N LEU A 95 11.95 -1.87 -7.47
CA LEU A 95 11.65 -2.79 -6.37
C LEU A 95 12.85 -3.05 -5.45
N ALA A 96 14.07 -3.12 -6.02
CA ALA A 96 15.28 -3.30 -5.25
C ALA A 96 15.60 -2.08 -4.36
N GLU A 97 15.29 -0.87 -4.82
CA GLU A 97 15.44 0.36 -4.05
C GLU A 97 14.47 0.41 -2.89
N LEU A 98 13.20 0.08 -3.14
CA LEU A 98 12.18 0.00 -2.10
C LEU A 98 12.57 -1.00 -1.00
N ASN A 99 13.06 -2.18 -1.40
CA ASN A 99 13.38 -3.25 -0.47
C ASN A 99 14.68 -3.05 0.32
N ARG A 100 15.66 -2.30 -0.21
CA ARG A 100 16.96 -2.10 0.46
C ARG A 100 16.85 -1.46 1.84
N GLU A 101 15.88 -0.57 2.05
CA GLU A 101 15.74 0.13 3.32
C GLU A 101 15.19 -0.75 4.46
N VAL A 102 14.47 -1.82 4.16
CA VAL A 102 14.03 -2.81 5.17
C VAL A 102 15.23 -3.60 5.70
N SER A 103 16.20 -3.91 4.84
CA SER A 103 17.40 -4.68 5.23
C SER A 103 18.40 -3.88 6.06
N THR A 104 18.41 -2.55 5.98
CA THR A 104 19.31 -1.70 6.80
C THR A 104 18.89 -1.65 8.27
N VAL A 105 17.63 -1.94 8.60
CA VAL A 105 17.12 -1.98 9.99
C VAL A 105 17.41 -3.30 10.70
N ILE A 106 17.75 -4.37 9.95
CA ILE A 106 17.97 -5.74 10.47
C ILE A 106 19.48 -6.08 10.61
N ARG A 107 20.38 -5.10 10.46
CA ARG A 107 21.81 -5.24 10.80
C ARG A 107 22.16 -4.42 12.02
#